data_AF-A0A2V7GX67-F1
#
_entry.id   AF-A0A2V7GX67-F1
#
_cell.length_a   1.000
_cell.length_b   1.000
_cell.length_c   1.000
_cell.angle_alpha   90.00
_cell.angle_beta   90.00
_cell.angle_gamma   90.00
#
_symmetry.space_group_name_H-M   'P 1'
#
loop_
_entity.id
_entity.type
_entity.pdbx_description
1 polymer ?
#
loop_
_entity_poly.entity_id
_entity_poly.type
_entity_poly.pdbx_seq_one_letter_code
_entity_poly.pdbx_strand_id
1 'polypeptide(L)'
;KTGPGFLYGFSVYNSGAAQFVQVFDKATAPVTSDVPAVVFTMAATSNFGANWIPGRVFEYGCFIANSSTGPTYTAGSADCFFDVQFL
;
A
#
# COMPACT_ATOMS: atom_id res chain seq x y z
N LYS A 1 3.22 9.34 -2.62
CA LYS A 1 4.31 10.32 -2.87
C LYS A 1 4.81 10.14 -4.30
N THR A 2 4.90 11.22 -5.06
CA THR A 2 5.51 11.22 -6.40
C THR A 2 7.01 11.42 -6.32
N GLY A 3 7.76 10.78 -7.23
CA GLY A 3 9.21 10.86 -7.29
C GLY A 3 9.93 9.98 -6.26
N PRO A 4 11.25 9.79 -6.42
CA PRO A 4 12.04 8.89 -5.59
C PRO A 4 11.90 9.18 -4.10
N GLY A 5 11.99 8.14 -3.27
CA GLY A 5 11.91 8.29 -1.82
C GLY A 5 12.10 7.01 -1.04
N PHE A 6 11.95 7.14 0.27
CA PHE A 6 12.08 6.03 1.22
C PHE A 6 10.77 5.83 1.97
N LEU A 7 10.32 4.58 2.07
CA LEU A 7 9.22 4.17 2.95
C LEU A 7 9.80 3.53 4.20
N TYR A 8 9.51 4.10 5.37
CA TYR A 8 9.96 3.57 6.66
C TYR A 8 8.89 2.72 7.34
N GLY A 9 7.62 2.97 7.04
CA GLY A 9 6.54 2.16 7.55
C GLY A 9 5.17 2.76 7.26
N PHE A 10 4.16 1.99 7.61
CA PHE A 10 2.79 2.47 7.67
C PHE A 10 2.01 1.69 8.72
N SER A 11 0.96 2.32 9.23
CA SER A 11 -0.13 1.66 9.93
C SER A 11 -1.43 1.84 9.13
N VAL A 12 -2.31 0.85 9.19
CA VAL A 12 -3.58 0.85 8.47
C VAL A 12 -4.68 0.25 9.33
N TYR A 13 -5.83 0.91 9.32
CA TYR A 13 -7.09 0.38 9.85
C TYR A 13 -8.02 0.02 8.69
N ASN A 14 -8.51 -1.21 8.65
CA ASN A 14 -9.52 -1.68 7.70
C ASN A 14 -10.84 -1.84 8.43
N SER A 15 -11.83 -1.01 8.10
CA SER A 15 -13.18 -1.11 8.65
C SER A 15 -14.08 -2.06 7.86
N GLY A 16 -13.66 -2.51 6.68
CA GLY A 16 -14.43 -3.35 5.76
C GLY A 16 -14.10 -4.84 5.82
N ALA A 17 -14.41 -5.53 4.71
CA ALA A 17 -14.12 -6.96 4.52
C ALA A 17 -12.61 -7.24 4.42
N ALA A 18 -12.20 -8.51 4.37
CA ALA A 18 -10.80 -8.85 4.17
C ALA A 18 -10.32 -8.40 2.78
N GLN A 19 -9.14 -7.78 2.71
CA GLN A 19 -8.61 -7.15 1.50
C GLN A 19 -7.08 -7.27 1.45
N PHE A 20 -6.47 -6.58 0.49
CA PHE A 20 -5.03 -6.49 0.34
C PHE A 20 -4.56 -5.05 0.47
N VAL A 21 -3.41 -4.85 1.10
CA VAL A 21 -2.65 -3.61 0.98
C VAL A 21 -1.54 -3.85 -0.02
N GLN A 22 -1.49 -3.00 -1.04
CA GLN A 22 -0.52 -3.08 -2.12
C GLN A 22 0.36 -1.83 -2.13
N VAL A 23 1.66 -2.03 -2.31
CA VAL A 23 2.66 -0.97 -2.40
C VAL A 23 3.28 -0.99 -3.80
N PHE A 24 3.43 0.19 -4.42
CA PHE A 24 3.88 0.33 -5.80
C PHE A 24 5.09 1.25 -5.88
N ASP A 25 6.04 0.86 -6.74
CA ASP A 25 7.11 1.72 -7.21
C ASP A 25 6.76 2.26 -8.60
N LYS A 26 6.07 3.41 -8.63
CA LYS A 26 5.54 4.00 -9.85
C LYS A 26 5.57 5.52 -9.77
N ALA A 27 5.66 6.17 -10.93
CA ALA A 27 5.63 7.64 -11.02
C ALA A 27 4.20 8.22 -10.90
N THR A 28 3.18 7.41 -11.19
CA THR A 28 1.76 7.79 -11.17
C THR A 28 0.98 6.90 -10.22
N ALA A 29 -0.21 7.36 -9.82
CA ALA A 29 -1.13 6.55 -9.01
C ALA A 29 -1.44 5.21 -9.71
N PRO A 30 -1.60 4.12 -8.93
CA PRO A 30 -1.89 2.80 -9.48
C PRO A 30 -3.26 2.79 -10.18
N VAL A 31 -3.32 2.11 -11.31
CA VAL A 31 -4.51 1.86 -12.12
C VAL A 31 -4.78 0.36 -12.19
N THR A 32 -6.01 -0.02 -12.52
CA THR A 32 -6.42 -1.43 -12.57
C THR A 32 -5.45 -2.28 -13.37
N SER A 33 -5.16 -3.48 -12.86
CA SER A 33 -4.21 -4.45 -13.40
C SER A 33 -2.72 -4.12 -13.20
N ASP A 34 -2.39 -3.01 -12.55
CA ASP A 34 -1.00 -2.74 -12.15
C ASP A 34 -0.46 -3.83 -11.21
N VAL A 35 0.81 -4.17 -11.37
CA VAL A 35 1.49 -5.15 -10.54
C VAL A 35 2.14 -4.43 -9.34
N PRO A 36 1.81 -4.82 -8.10
CA PRO A 36 2.41 -4.24 -6.91
C PRO A 36 3.85 -4.74 -6.68
N ALA A 37 4.67 -3.90 -6.08
CA ALA A 37 6.01 -4.28 -5.61
C ALA A 37 5.96 -5.07 -4.29
N VAL A 38 4.90 -4.87 -3.49
CA VAL A 38 4.65 -5.57 -2.22
C VAL A 38 3.16 -5.76 -2.01
N VAL A 39 2.77 -6.92 -1.47
CA VAL A 39 1.38 -7.23 -1.12
C VAL A 39 1.31 -7.72 0.32
N PHE A 40 0.34 -7.21 1.07
CA PHE A 40 -0.01 -7.69 2.41
C PHE A 40 -1.48 -8.09 2.43
N THR A 41 -1.79 -9.22 3.06
CA THR A 41 -3.17 -9.61 3.37
C THR A 41 -3.63 -8.87 4.61
N MET A 42 -4.85 -8.34 4.58
CA MET A 42 -5.44 -7.65 5.72
C MET A 42 -6.79 -8.26 6.07
N ALA A 43 -6.97 -8.62 7.34
CA ALA A 43 -8.23 -9.17 7.82
C ALA A 43 -9.33 -8.09 7.88
N ALA A 44 -10.59 -8.54 7.90
CA ALA A 44 -11.73 -7.66 8.12
C ALA A 44 -11.65 -7.01 9.51
N THR A 45 -12.08 -5.74 9.62
CA THR A 45 -12.18 -5.00 10.90
C THR A 45 -10.91 -5.12 11.76
N SER A 46 -9.75 -4.79 11.18
CA SER A 46 -8.45 -5.02 11.82
C SER A 46 -7.50 -3.83 11.68
N ASN A 47 -6.49 -3.81 12.56
CA ASN A 47 -5.33 -2.94 12.41
C ASN A 47 -4.14 -3.78 11.98
N PHE A 48 -3.35 -3.25 11.04
CA PHE A 48 -2.12 -3.85 10.56
C PHE A 48 -1.05 -2.77 10.41
N GLY A 49 0.22 -3.16 10.50
CA GLY A 49 1.33 -2.25 10.26
C GLY A 49 2.54 -3.00 9.73
N ALA A 50 3.34 -2.29 8.94
CA ALA A 50 4.60 -2.78 8.41
C ALA A 50 5.67 -1.70 8.57
N ASN A 51 6.89 -2.12 8.87
CA ASN A 51 8.05 -1.23 9.03
C ASN A 51 9.27 -1.76 8.28
N TRP A 52 10.10 -0.84 7.79
CA TRP A 52 11.35 -1.11 7.11
C TRP A 52 12.50 -0.36 7.79
N ILE A 53 13.52 -1.12 8.21
CA ILE A 53 14.75 -0.60 8.81
C ILE A 53 15.93 -1.35 8.15
N PRO A 54 16.70 -0.73 7.24
CA PRO A 54 16.56 0.65 6.74
C PRO A 54 15.28 0.85 5.90
N GLY A 55 14.90 2.10 5.66
CA GLY A 55 13.74 2.45 4.83
C GLY A 55 13.86 1.85 3.43
N ARG A 56 12.74 1.33 2.91
CA ARG A 56 12.68 0.73 1.57
C ARG A 56 12.74 1.82 0.50
N VAL A 57 13.65 1.65 -0.45
CA VAL A 57 13.82 2.57 -1.60
C VAL A 57 12.70 2.36 -2.61
N PHE A 58 12.18 3.47 -3.14
CA PHE A 58 11.29 3.55 -4.29
C PHE A 58 11.90 4.52 -5.31
N GLU A 59 12.13 4.05 -6.54
CA GLU A 59 12.86 4.78 -7.58
C GLU A 59 11.98 5.76 -8.35
N TYR A 60 10.71 5.43 -8.57
CA TYR A 60 9.79 6.23 -9.38
C TYR A 60 8.79 7.01 -8.51
N GLY A 61 8.38 6.41 -7.40
CA GLY A 61 7.42 6.97 -6.46
C GLY A 61 6.82 5.90 -5.57
N CYS A 62 6.33 6.29 -4.41
CA CYS A 62 5.76 5.37 -3.43
C CYS A 62 4.24 5.59 -3.34
N PHE A 63 3.48 4.61 -3.82
CA PHE A 63 2.02 4.58 -3.69
C PHE A 63 1.62 3.37 -2.84
N ILE A 64 0.71 3.59 -1.89
CA ILE A 64 0.09 2.55 -1.07
C ILE A 64 -1.40 2.64 -1.31
N ALA A 65 -2.05 1.52 -1.60
CA ALA A 65 -3.49 1.46 -1.85
C ALA A 65 -4.08 0.16 -1.34
N ASN A 66 -5.34 0.19 -0.93
CA ASN A 66 -6.10 -1.03 -0.67
C ASN A 66 -6.66 -1.60 -1.99
N SER A 67 -6.65 -2.92 -2.09
CA SER A 67 -7.04 -3.68 -3.26
C SER A 67 -7.96 -4.83 -2.89
N SER A 68 -8.95 -5.10 -3.72
CA SER A 68 -9.82 -6.28 -3.59
C SER A 68 -9.19 -7.56 -4.16
N THR A 69 -8.10 -7.44 -4.94
CA THR A 69 -7.35 -8.56 -5.50
C THR A 69 -5.88 -8.54 -5.06
N GLY A 70 -5.26 -9.71 -4.95
CA GLY A 70 -3.88 -9.86 -4.47
C GLY A 70 -2.81 -9.63 -5.55
N PRO A 71 -2.81 -10.36 -6.67
CA PRO A 71 -1.70 -10.33 -7.64
C PRO A 71 -1.60 -9.07 -8.49
N THR A 72 -2.73 -8.41 -8.73
CA THR A 72 -2.82 -7.15 -9.48
C THR A 72 -3.74 -6.19 -8.74
N TYR A 73 -3.61 -4.90 -9.05
CA TYR A 73 -4.44 -3.86 -8.45
C TYR A 73 -5.85 -3.91 -9.00
N THR A 74 -6.81 -4.03 -8.09
CA THR A 74 -8.21 -3.68 -8.33
C THR A 74 -8.64 -2.83 -7.15
N ALA A 75 -8.97 -1.56 -7.39
CA ALA A 75 -9.28 -0.61 -6.33
C ALA A 75 -10.26 -1.21 -5.30
N GLY A 76 -9.88 -1.15 -4.02
CA GLY A 76 -10.77 -1.48 -2.92
C GLY A 76 -11.78 -0.37 -2.65
N SER A 77 -12.67 -0.61 -1.68
CA SER A 77 -13.60 0.40 -1.18
C SER A 77 -12.88 1.47 -0.34
N ALA A 78 -13.53 2.59 -0.05
CA ALA A 78 -12.98 3.63 0.83
C ALA A 78 -13.15 3.27 2.32
N ASP A 79 -12.56 2.14 2.73
CA ASP A 79 -12.69 1.55 4.08
C ASP A 79 -11.34 1.24 4.75
N CYS A 80 -10.23 1.64 4.11
CA CYS A 80 -8.89 1.58 4.66
C CYS A 80 -8.33 2.98 4.96
N PHE A 81 -7.82 3.15 6.17
CA PHE A 81 -7.27 4.42 6.66
C PHE A 81 -5.79 4.25 6.93
N PHE A 82 -4.95 4.98 6.20
CA PHE A 82 -3.50 4.83 6.22
C PHE A 82 -2.82 5.99 6.96
N ASP A 83 -1.87 5.66 7.81
CA ASP A 83 -0.87 6.56 8.37
C ASP A 83 0.52 6.06 7.92
N VAL A 84 1.32 6.93 7.29
CA VAL A 84 2.50 6.52 6.50
C VAL A 84 3.72 7.37 6.86
N GLN A 85 4.86 6.71 7.11
CA GLN A 85 6.14 7.35 7.40
C GLN A 85 7.08 7.25 6.18
N PHE A 86 7.42 8.38 5.57
CA PHE A 86 8.22 8.44 4.34
C PHE A 86 9.14 9.66 4.27
N LEU A 87 10.17 9.58 3.42
CA LEU A 87 11.07 10.69 3.02
C LEU A 87 11.09 10.85 1.50
#